data_AF-A0A7X7RI21-F1
#
_entry.id   AF-A0A7X7RI21-F1
#
_cell.length_a   1.000
_cell.length_b   1.000
_cell.length_c   1.000
_cell.angle_alpha   90.00
_cell.angle_beta   90.00
_cell.angle_gamma   90.00
#
_symmetry.space_group_name_H-M   'P 1'
#
loop_
_entity.id
_entity.type
_entity.pdbx_description
1 polymer ?
#
loop_
_entity_poly.entity_id
_entity_poly.type
_entity_poly.pdbx_seq_one_letter_code
_entity_poly.pdbx_strand_id
1 'polypeptide(L)'
;DAIRASISIPGVFTPARCGDRDLVDGALVNPLPVSVLRAMGAARIIAVDVNLRPGTGSETAPAPADAEPARTTSDLPKATDDLIQRFYQRLPQLSRRSAKMEALVQKWTHRRSGLTIFDVLTQSTRIFENQLTRSRLLTDPPDLLIQPAVGDIATLDFSRTAPAIAAGAQAVDEKLPAVRALLDALKPPGP
;
A
#
# COMPACT_ATOMS: atom_id res chain seq x y z
N ASP A 1 16.69 0.80 15.35
CA ASP A 1 17.18 1.14 14.00
C ASP A 1 16.70 0.25 12.87
N ALA A 2 16.90 -1.07 12.92
CA ALA A 2 16.48 -1.97 11.82
C ALA A 2 14.98 -1.90 11.50
N ILE A 3 14.11 -1.88 12.52
CA ILE A 3 12.66 -1.75 12.33
C ILE A 3 12.33 -0.43 11.64
N ARG A 4 12.90 0.70 12.09
CA ARG A 4 12.72 2.03 11.47
C ARG A 4 13.07 2.00 9.98
N ALA A 5 14.19 1.39 9.62
CA ALA A 5 14.57 1.23 8.23
C ALA A 5 13.59 0.37 7.44
N SER A 6 13.12 -0.72 8.04
CA SER A 6 12.16 -1.62 7.41
C SER A 6 10.79 -0.98 7.14
N ILE A 7 10.38 0.04 7.92
CA ILE A 7 9.08 0.74 7.79
C ILE A 7 9.20 2.13 7.14
N SER A 8 10.32 2.42 6.46
CA SER A 8 10.58 3.74 5.84
C SER A 8 9.85 3.88 4.50
N ILE A 9 8.51 3.90 4.55
CA ILE A 9 7.62 3.99 3.38
C ILE A 9 7.88 5.31 2.63
N PRO A 10 8.26 5.26 1.34
CA PRO A 10 8.49 6.46 0.55
C PRO A 10 7.25 7.37 0.50
N GLY A 11 7.45 8.67 0.74
CA GLY A 11 6.38 9.66 0.79
C GLY A 11 5.70 9.78 2.16
N VAL A 12 5.92 8.84 3.07
CA VAL A 12 5.42 8.90 4.48
C VAL A 12 6.56 9.22 5.44
N PHE A 13 7.67 8.49 5.31
CA PHE A 13 8.83 8.62 6.20
C PHE A 13 10.09 8.95 5.41
N THR A 14 10.98 9.72 6.03
CA THR A 14 12.33 9.95 5.48
C THR A 14 13.10 8.64 5.45
N PRO A 15 13.88 8.35 4.38
CA PRO A 15 14.74 7.17 4.33
C PRO A 15 15.61 7.05 5.58
N ALA A 16 15.69 5.85 6.15
CA ALA A 16 16.51 5.59 7.32
C ALA A 16 17.96 5.41 6.91
N ARG A 17 18.86 6.20 7.51
CA ARG A 17 20.30 6.06 7.29
C ARG A 17 20.89 4.88 8.07
N CYS A 18 21.67 4.04 7.41
CA CYS A 18 22.42 2.92 7.99
C CYS A 18 23.84 2.91 7.41
N GLY A 19 24.80 3.42 8.17
CA GLY A 19 26.14 3.69 7.67
C GLY A 19 26.12 4.78 6.59
N ASP A 20 26.63 4.45 5.42
CA ASP A 20 26.69 5.28 4.22
C ASP A 20 25.47 5.11 3.28
N ARG A 21 24.51 4.25 3.64
CA ARG A 21 23.34 3.94 2.81
C ARG A 21 22.06 4.55 3.38
N ASP A 22 21.22 5.05 2.49
CA ASP A 22 19.85 5.43 2.80
C ASP A 22 18.92 4.26 2.45
N LEU A 23 18.12 3.82 3.42
CA LEU A 23 17.25 2.66 3.32
C LEU A 23 15.79 3.09 3.25
N VAL A 24 15.04 2.44 2.37
CA VAL A 24 13.58 2.56 2.25
C VAL A 24 12.93 1.25 2.69
N ASP A 25 11.59 1.26 2.76
CA ASP A 25 10.78 0.11 3.14
C ASP A 25 11.18 -1.18 2.41
N GLY A 26 11.23 -2.28 3.17
CA GLY A 26 11.61 -3.60 2.67
C GLY A 26 10.56 -4.25 1.77
N ALA A 27 9.29 -3.83 1.83
CA ALA A 27 8.20 -4.34 1.03
C ALA A 27 8.39 -4.09 -0.47
N LEU A 28 9.17 -3.05 -0.83
CA LEU A 28 9.61 -2.79 -2.20
C LEU A 28 10.62 -3.81 -2.75
N VAL A 29 11.13 -4.73 -1.93
CA VAL A 29 12.13 -5.73 -2.35
C VAL A 29 11.70 -7.14 -1.98
N ASN A 30 11.15 -7.32 -0.78
CA ASN A 30 10.74 -8.61 -0.27
C ASN A 30 9.56 -8.47 0.71
N PRO A 31 8.34 -8.22 0.21
CA PRO A 31 7.15 -7.97 1.04
C PRO A 31 6.72 -9.19 1.85
N LEU A 32 7.11 -10.40 1.43
CA LEU A 32 6.81 -11.64 2.12
C LEU A 32 8.07 -12.55 2.15
N PRO A 33 8.93 -12.44 3.17
CA PRO A 33 10.30 -12.98 3.17
C PRO A 33 10.39 -14.50 3.45
N VAL A 34 9.56 -15.30 2.77
CA VAL A 34 9.53 -16.78 2.92
C VAL A 34 10.90 -17.40 2.64
N SER A 35 11.56 -17.02 1.54
CA SER A 35 12.86 -17.56 1.17
C SER A 35 13.96 -17.27 2.19
N VAL A 36 13.90 -16.10 2.86
CA VAL A 36 14.85 -15.73 3.91
C VAL A 36 14.66 -16.66 5.12
N LEU A 37 13.42 -16.86 5.58
CA LEU A 37 13.14 -17.77 6.69
C LEU A 37 13.54 -19.21 6.36
N ARG A 38 13.32 -19.66 5.12
CA ARG A 38 13.74 -20.98 4.65
C ARG A 38 15.26 -21.13 4.67
N ALA A 39 15.99 -20.12 4.19
CA ALA A 39 17.46 -20.11 4.24
C ALA A 39 17.99 -20.08 5.68
N MET A 40 17.25 -19.50 6.61
CA MET A 40 17.56 -19.54 8.05
C MET A 40 17.26 -20.89 8.72
N GLY A 41 16.73 -21.88 7.98
CA GLY A 41 16.45 -23.22 8.48
C GLY A 41 15.08 -23.37 9.16
N ALA A 42 14.13 -22.47 8.90
CA ALA A 42 12.77 -22.62 9.41
C ALA A 42 12.15 -23.93 8.91
N ALA A 43 11.69 -24.78 9.83
CA ALA A 43 11.11 -26.09 9.50
C ALA A 43 9.72 -25.98 8.85
N ARG A 44 8.93 -24.98 9.27
CA ARG A 44 7.63 -24.62 8.70
C ARG A 44 7.50 -23.10 8.68
N ILE A 45 6.88 -22.58 7.62
CA ILE A 45 6.67 -21.15 7.42
C ILE A 45 5.17 -20.90 7.27
N ILE A 46 4.61 -20.16 8.22
CA ILE A 46 3.28 -19.60 8.12
C ILE A 46 3.44 -18.14 7.72
N ALA A 47 2.95 -17.80 6.55
CA ALA A 47 2.99 -16.44 6.02
C ALA A 47 1.64 -15.76 6.25
N VAL A 48 1.68 -14.50 6.67
CA VAL A 48 0.51 -13.62 6.75
C VAL A 48 0.70 -12.51 5.73
N ASP A 49 -0.20 -12.45 4.76
CA ASP A 49 -0.18 -11.44 3.72
C ASP A 49 -1.45 -10.56 3.81
N VAL A 50 -1.23 -9.27 3.99
CA VAL A 50 -2.28 -8.25 4.16
C VAL A 50 -2.53 -7.45 2.86
N ASN A 51 -1.78 -7.75 1.79
CA ASN A 51 -1.75 -6.92 0.57
C ASN A 51 -2.55 -7.52 -0.60
N LEU A 52 -2.54 -8.85 -0.77
CA LEU A 52 -3.08 -9.47 -1.99
C LEU A 52 -4.60 -9.65 -2.04
N ARG A 53 -5.32 -9.54 -0.93
CA ARG A 53 -6.79 -9.62 -0.92
C ARG A 53 -7.36 -8.23 -1.17
N PRO A 54 -7.95 -7.94 -2.34
CA PRO A 54 -8.77 -6.75 -2.49
C PRO A 54 -9.91 -6.83 -1.47
N GLY A 55 -10.13 -5.78 -0.69
CA GLY A 55 -11.34 -5.70 0.12
C GLY A 55 -12.57 -5.83 -0.77
N THR A 56 -13.65 -6.42 -0.27
CA THR A 56 -14.92 -6.55 -1.02
C THR A 56 -15.65 -5.22 -1.22
N GLY A 57 -14.97 -4.08 -1.02
CA GLY A 57 -15.48 -2.74 -1.25
C GLY A 57 -14.34 -1.75 -1.50
N SER A 58 -14.50 -0.94 -2.53
CA SER A 58 -13.75 0.27 -2.88
C SER A 58 -12.38 0.07 -3.55
N GLU A 59 -12.41 0.00 -4.89
CA GLU A 59 -11.48 0.83 -5.66
C GLU A 59 -11.62 2.28 -5.13
N THR A 60 -10.51 2.89 -4.71
CA THR A 60 -10.44 4.23 -4.12
C THR A 60 -11.25 4.41 -2.83
N ALA A 61 -10.61 4.25 -1.66
CA ALA A 61 -11.07 5.00 -0.50
C ALA A 61 -10.54 6.44 -0.66
N PRO A 62 -11.40 7.46 -0.78
CA PRO A 62 -10.97 8.82 -0.52
C PRO A 62 -10.51 8.90 0.93
N ALA A 63 -9.44 9.67 1.19
CA ALA A 63 -9.05 10.03 2.54
C ALA A 63 -10.29 10.53 3.33
N PRO A 64 -10.39 10.25 4.65
CA PRO A 64 -11.56 10.58 5.44
C PRO A 64 -11.93 12.06 5.28
N ALA A 65 -13.17 12.31 4.86
CA ALA A 65 -13.72 13.64 4.62
C ALA A 65 -14.03 14.43 5.91
N ASP A 66 -13.79 13.83 7.09
CA ASP A 66 -14.19 14.39 8.39
C ASP A 66 -13.04 14.51 9.40
N ALA A 67 -11.80 14.69 8.93
CA ALA A 67 -10.77 15.29 9.78
C ALA A 67 -10.89 16.81 9.64
N GLU A 68 -11.43 17.48 10.66
CA GLU A 68 -11.42 18.94 10.74
C GLU A 68 -10.02 19.48 10.39
N PRO A 69 -9.91 20.52 9.54
CA PRO A 69 -8.63 21.09 9.19
C PRO A 69 -8.06 21.79 10.42
N ALA A 70 -7.21 21.08 11.17
CA ALA A 70 -6.27 21.68 12.09
C ALA A 70 -5.41 22.64 11.27
N ARG A 71 -5.75 23.93 11.39
CA ARG A 71 -4.98 25.05 10.88
C ARG A 71 -3.55 24.93 11.40
N THR A 72 -2.62 24.57 10.53
CA THR A 72 -1.23 24.98 10.67
C THR A 72 -0.71 25.26 9.27
N THR A 73 -0.38 26.53 9.07
CA THR A 73 0.25 27.11 7.88
C THR A 73 1.45 26.27 7.44
N SER A 74 1.36 25.62 6.28
CA SER A 74 2.56 25.20 5.54
C SER A 74 2.60 25.99 4.24
N ASP A 75 3.52 26.93 4.22
CA ASP A 75 3.93 27.69 3.04
C ASP A 75 4.79 26.81 2.12
N LEU A 76 4.48 26.90 0.81
CA LEU A 76 5.32 26.75 -0.40
C LEU A 76 4.89 25.65 -1.41
N PRO A 77 5.03 25.86 -2.75
CA PRO A 77 5.02 27.13 -3.49
C PRO A 77 4.03 27.16 -4.68
N LYS A 78 3.47 28.34 -4.95
CA LYS A 78 2.59 28.72 -6.08
C LYS A 78 3.23 28.60 -7.49
N ALA A 79 4.38 27.94 -7.60
CA ALA A 79 5.20 27.89 -8.81
C ALA A 79 4.75 26.82 -9.82
N THR A 80 4.07 25.77 -9.37
CA THR A 80 3.58 24.69 -10.24
C THR A 80 2.30 25.07 -10.98
N ASP A 81 1.41 25.83 -10.34
CA ASP A 81 0.19 26.33 -10.96
C ASP A 81 0.50 27.36 -12.05
N ASP A 82 1.46 28.27 -11.81
CA ASP A 82 1.82 29.32 -12.76
C ASP A 82 2.46 28.74 -14.04
N LEU A 83 3.21 27.64 -13.93
CA LEU A 83 3.83 26.98 -15.08
C LEU A 83 2.79 26.30 -16.00
N ILE A 84 1.83 25.60 -15.40
CA ILE A 84 0.74 24.94 -16.11
C ILE A 84 -0.16 26.00 -16.76
N GLN A 85 -0.45 27.08 -16.05
CA GLN A 85 -1.31 28.17 -16.52
C GLN A 85 -0.67 28.94 -17.70
N ARG A 86 0.65 29.17 -17.66
CA ARG A 86 1.41 29.75 -18.78
C ARG A 86 1.47 28.85 -20.01
N PHE A 87 1.41 27.53 -19.83
CA PHE A 87 1.36 26.58 -20.95
C PHE A 87 0.02 26.63 -21.68
N TYR A 88 -1.10 26.73 -20.94
CA TYR A 88 -2.44 26.88 -21.51
C TYR A 88 -2.68 28.26 -22.15
N GLN A 89 -2.09 29.33 -21.62
CA GLN A 89 -2.19 30.68 -22.19
C GLN A 89 -1.45 30.84 -23.54
N ARG A 90 -0.56 29.90 -23.90
CA ARG A 90 0.19 29.92 -25.17
C ARG A 90 -0.48 29.21 -26.35
N LEU A 91 -1.72 28.75 -26.22
CA LEU A 91 -2.50 28.14 -27.31
C LEU A 91 -3.70 29.03 -27.77
N PRO A 92 -3.50 30.18 -28.45
CA PRO A 92 -4.61 31.10 -28.74
C PRO A 92 -5.08 31.07 -30.22
N GLN A 93 -5.29 29.91 -30.86
CA GLN A 93 -5.72 29.90 -32.30
C GLN A 93 -6.86 28.96 -32.70
N LEU A 94 -7.63 28.36 -31.78
CA LEU A 94 -8.77 27.47 -32.13
C LEU A 94 -10.11 27.83 -31.42
N SER A 95 -10.23 29.06 -30.92
CA SER A 95 -11.22 29.51 -29.92
C SER A 95 -12.62 29.89 -30.45
N ARG A 96 -13.17 29.17 -31.45
CA ARG A 96 -14.63 29.28 -31.77
C ARG A 96 -15.41 27.98 -31.70
N ARG A 97 -14.74 26.83 -31.53
CA ARG A 97 -15.38 25.54 -31.16
C ARG A 97 -15.24 25.22 -29.66
N SER A 98 -14.68 26.15 -28.88
CA SER A 98 -14.14 25.91 -27.54
C SER A 98 -15.17 25.81 -26.42
N ALA A 99 -16.34 26.44 -26.48
CA ALA A 99 -17.25 26.46 -25.31
C ALA A 99 -17.78 25.05 -24.92
N LYS A 100 -18.05 24.16 -25.89
CA LYS A 100 -18.42 22.76 -25.62
C LYS A 100 -17.22 21.90 -25.23
N MET A 101 -16.03 22.22 -25.75
CA MET A 101 -14.79 21.52 -25.42
C MET A 101 -14.32 21.90 -24.00
N GLU A 102 -14.43 23.17 -23.62
CA GLU A 102 -14.16 23.70 -22.28
C GLU A 102 -15.12 23.12 -21.27
N ALA A 103 -16.42 23.00 -21.58
CA ALA A 103 -17.36 22.32 -20.69
C ALA A 103 -17.09 20.82 -20.57
N LEU A 104 -16.66 20.14 -21.65
CA LEU A 104 -16.25 18.74 -21.61
C LEU A 104 -14.95 18.55 -20.83
N VAL A 105 -13.96 19.42 -21.02
CA VAL A 105 -12.69 19.44 -20.30
C VAL A 105 -12.91 19.82 -18.83
N GLN A 106 -13.77 20.78 -18.51
CA GLN A 106 -14.19 21.11 -17.16
C GLN A 106 -14.94 19.95 -16.49
N LYS A 107 -15.83 19.26 -17.22
CA LYS A 107 -16.53 18.09 -16.70
C LYS A 107 -15.62 16.87 -16.53
N TRP A 108 -14.56 16.76 -17.34
CA TRP A 108 -13.52 15.74 -17.22
C TRP A 108 -12.54 16.06 -16.07
N THR A 109 -12.26 17.34 -15.83
CA THR A 109 -11.39 17.82 -14.74
C THR A 109 -12.11 17.88 -13.39
N HIS A 110 -13.42 18.18 -13.35
CA HIS A 110 -14.22 18.18 -12.11
C HIS A 110 -14.63 16.77 -11.63
N ARG A 111 -14.50 15.73 -12.47
CA ARG A 111 -14.75 14.32 -12.06
C ARG A 111 -13.55 13.63 -11.44
N ARG A 112 -12.38 14.25 -11.43
CA ARG A 112 -11.21 13.77 -10.71
C ARG A 112 -10.84 14.80 -9.68
N SER A 113 -11.37 14.65 -8.46
CA SER A 113 -10.63 15.04 -7.26
C SER A 113 -9.21 14.52 -7.45
N GLY A 114 -8.27 15.42 -7.71
CA GLY A 114 -7.00 15.10 -8.36
C GLY A 114 -6.18 14.14 -7.51
N LEU A 115 -5.79 13.01 -8.09
CA LEU A 115 -4.79 12.12 -7.49
C LEU A 115 -3.56 12.95 -7.12
N THR A 116 -3.23 12.97 -5.84
CA THR A 116 -2.01 13.63 -5.38
C THR A 116 -0.79 12.78 -5.78
N ILE A 117 0.40 13.39 -5.82
CA ILE A 117 1.65 12.63 -6.01
C ILE A 117 1.78 11.55 -4.94
N PHE A 118 1.32 11.85 -3.73
CA PHE A 118 1.27 10.90 -2.62
C PHE A 118 0.36 9.71 -2.91
N ASP A 119 -0.85 9.94 -3.46
CA ASP A 119 -1.78 8.87 -3.83
C ASP A 119 -1.19 7.98 -4.92
N VAL A 120 -0.57 8.58 -5.94
CA VAL A 120 0.07 7.85 -7.03
C VAL A 120 1.23 6.99 -6.50
N LEU A 121 2.08 7.55 -5.63
CA LEU A 121 3.18 6.81 -5.03
C LEU A 121 2.67 5.63 -4.20
N THR A 122 1.74 5.87 -3.28
CA THR A 122 1.18 4.83 -2.40
C THR A 122 0.49 3.73 -3.21
N GLN A 123 -0.31 4.10 -4.23
CA GLN A 123 -0.97 3.15 -5.11
C GLN A 123 0.03 2.35 -5.94
N SER A 124 1.07 3.00 -6.48
CA SER A 124 2.11 2.32 -7.26
C SER A 124 2.90 1.32 -6.40
N THR A 125 3.24 1.68 -5.16
CA THR A 125 3.89 0.81 -4.19
C THR A 125 3.04 -0.43 -3.91
N ARG A 126 1.73 -0.27 -3.65
CA ARG A 126 0.83 -1.41 -3.45
C ARG A 126 0.73 -2.33 -4.67
N ILE A 127 0.64 -1.77 -5.88
CA ILE A 127 0.61 -2.56 -7.12
C ILE A 127 1.90 -3.36 -7.25
N PHE A 128 3.04 -2.70 -7.05
CA PHE A 128 4.36 -3.32 -7.16
C PHE A 128 4.55 -4.43 -6.11
N GLU A 129 4.25 -4.15 -4.84
CA GLU A 129 4.27 -5.12 -3.74
C GLU A 129 3.40 -6.34 -4.06
N ASN A 130 2.20 -6.14 -4.60
CA ASN A 130 1.30 -7.23 -4.99
C ASN A 130 1.86 -8.08 -6.13
N GLN A 131 2.42 -7.45 -7.16
CA GLN A 131 3.07 -8.19 -8.25
C GLN A 131 4.27 -8.99 -7.75
N LEU A 132 5.10 -8.38 -6.91
CA LEU A 132 6.28 -9.00 -6.34
C LEU A 132 5.92 -10.15 -5.40
N THR A 133 4.92 -9.96 -4.53
CA THR A 133 4.42 -11.00 -3.62
C THR A 133 3.89 -12.19 -4.42
N ARG A 134 3.06 -11.97 -5.45
CA ARG A 134 2.56 -13.05 -6.33
C ARG A 134 3.70 -13.81 -6.99
N SER A 135 4.67 -13.10 -7.56
CA SER A 135 5.83 -13.72 -8.21
C SER A 135 6.65 -14.56 -7.22
N ARG A 136 6.87 -14.05 -6.01
CA ARG A 136 7.58 -14.79 -4.95
C ARG A 136 6.80 -16.00 -4.47
N LEU A 137 5.48 -15.91 -4.29
CA LEU A 137 4.67 -17.06 -3.88
C LEU A 137 4.69 -18.22 -4.90
N LEU A 138 4.92 -17.93 -6.19
CA LEU A 138 5.09 -18.98 -7.21
C LEU A 138 6.44 -19.71 -7.07
N THR A 139 7.47 -19.01 -6.61
CA THR A 139 8.84 -19.55 -6.53
C THR A 139 9.13 -20.15 -5.16
N ASP A 140 8.72 -19.44 -4.10
CA ASP A 140 8.95 -19.73 -2.70
C ASP A 140 7.62 -19.68 -1.92
N PRO A 141 6.72 -20.66 -2.12
CA PRO A 141 5.47 -20.70 -1.37
C PRO A 141 5.74 -21.03 0.12
N PRO A 142 5.00 -20.43 1.06
CA PRO A 142 5.00 -20.84 2.46
C PRO A 142 4.25 -22.17 2.65
N ASP A 143 4.43 -22.83 3.80
CA ASP A 143 3.65 -24.03 4.15
C ASP A 143 2.16 -23.71 4.36
N LEU A 144 1.87 -22.50 4.86
CA LEU A 144 0.52 -21.98 5.02
C LEU A 144 0.51 -20.48 4.76
N LEU A 145 -0.42 -20.04 3.92
CA LEU A 145 -0.69 -18.63 3.67
C LEU A 145 -2.02 -18.23 4.33
N ILE A 146 -1.98 -17.20 5.16
CA ILE A 146 -3.13 -16.57 5.81
C ILE A 146 -3.30 -15.18 5.22
N GLN A 147 -4.52 -14.83 4.82
CA GLN A 147 -4.82 -13.55 4.18
C GLN A 147 -6.04 -12.90 4.85
N PRO A 148 -5.83 -12.00 5.81
CA PRO A 148 -6.91 -11.24 6.42
C PRO A 148 -7.67 -10.39 5.41
N ALA A 149 -8.98 -10.20 5.63
CA ALA A 149 -9.81 -9.33 4.80
C ALA A 149 -9.64 -7.86 5.24
N VAL A 150 -8.50 -7.26 4.91
CA VAL A 150 -8.13 -5.88 5.30
C VAL A 150 -7.78 -4.98 4.12
N GLY A 151 -7.98 -5.44 2.88
CA GLY A 151 -7.57 -4.70 1.69
C GLY A 151 -8.30 -3.38 1.45
N ASP A 152 -9.43 -3.15 2.12
CA ASP A 152 -10.19 -1.90 2.14
C ASP A 152 -9.69 -0.90 3.19
N ILE A 153 -8.75 -1.30 4.05
CA ILE A 153 -8.16 -0.43 5.08
C ILE A 153 -6.93 0.28 4.49
N ALA A 154 -6.92 1.62 4.57
CA ALA A 154 -5.80 2.39 4.06
C ALA A 154 -4.55 2.23 4.96
N THR A 155 -3.35 2.33 4.38
CA THR A 155 -2.08 2.08 5.09
C THR A 155 -1.89 3.00 6.32
N LEU A 156 -2.46 4.20 6.29
CA LEU A 156 -2.38 5.20 7.36
C LEU A 156 -3.73 5.42 8.08
N ASP A 157 -4.71 4.54 7.92
CA ASP A 157 -6.00 4.62 8.61
C ASP A 157 -5.94 3.94 9.99
N PHE A 158 -5.46 4.69 10.98
CA PHE A 158 -5.37 4.22 12.37
C PHE A 158 -6.73 4.15 13.08
N SER A 159 -7.79 4.73 12.50
CA SER A 159 -9.13 4.69 13.09
C SER A 159 -9.74 3.29 12.99
N ARG A 160 -9.40 2.55 11.93
CA ARG A 160 -9.89 1.20 11.64
C ARG A 160 -9.03 0.09 12.26
N THR A 161 -8.36 0.37 13.38
CA THR A 161 -7.52 -0.62 14.09
C THR A 161 -8.34 -1.82 14.60
N ALA A 162 -9.47 -1.59 15.26
CA ALA A 162 -10.31 -2.67 15.79
C ALA A 162 -10.81 -3.65 14.72
N PRO A 163 -11.41 -3.19 13.59
CA PRO A 163 -11.82 -4.11 12.52
C PRO A 163 -10.64 -4.82 11.85
N ALA A 164 -9.46 -4.17 11.73
CA ALA A 164 -8.27 -4.83 11.19
C ALA A 164 -7.83 -6.03 12.07
N ILE A 165 -7.81 -5.84 13.39
CA ILE A 165 -7.48 -6.90 14.36
C ILE A 165 -8.50 -8.03 14.27
N ALA A 166 -9.80 -7.71 14.23
CA ALA A 166 -10.86 -8.70 14.13
C ALA A 166 -10.75 -9.53 12.84
N ALA A 167 -10.47 -8.89 11.70
CA ALA A 167 -10.25 -9.57 10.43
C ALA A 167 -9.02 -10.48 10.46
N GLY A 168 -7.95 -10.08 11.17
CA GLY A 168 -6.77 -10.91 11.41
C GLY A 168 -7.10 -12.15 12.24
N ALA A 169 -7.81 -11.98 13.37
CA ALA A 169 -8.24 -13.07 14.22
C ALA A 169 -9.12 -14.07 13.46
N GLN A 170 -10.13 -13.58 12.74
CA GLN A 170 -11.01 -14.41 11.92
C GLN A 170 -10.23 -15.21 10.87
N ALA A 171 -9.27 -14.61 10.17
CA ALA A 171 -8.47 -15.30 9.16
C ALA A 171 -7.60 -16.42 9.76
N VAL A 172 -7.14 -16.25 11.00
CA VAL A 172 -6.43 -17.31 11.73
C VAL A 172 -7.41 -18.41 12.16
N ASP A 173 -8.58 -18.06 12.69
CA ASP A 173 -9.60 -19.03 13.10
C ASP A 173 -10.04 -19.92 11.94
N GLU A 174 -10.24 -19.34 10.75
CA GLU A 174 -10.54 -20.08 9.51
C GLU A 174 -9.43 -21.06 9.11
N LYS A 175 -8.17 -20.74 9.45
CA LYS A 175 -6.99 -21.56 9.13
C LYS A 175 -6.49 -22.39 10.31
N LEU A 176 -7.15 -22.31 11.46
CA LEU A 176 -6.75 -22.97 12.70
C LEU A 176 -6.55 -24.49 12.54
N PRO A 177 -7.39 -25.24 11.77
CA PRO A 177 -7.15 -26.65 11.53
C PRO A 177 -5.84 -26.92 10.78
N ALA A 178 -5.50 -26.09 9.79
CA ALA A 178 -4.25 -26.22 9.03
C ALA A 178 -3.03 -25.85 9.89
N VAL A 179 -3.14 -24.81 10.73
CA VAL A 179 -2.10 -24.45 11.70
C VAL A 179 -1.82 -25.62 12.65
N ARG A 180 -2.87 -26.24 13.20
CA ARG A 180 -2.75 -27.40 14.10
C ARG A 180 -2.07 -28.58 13.40
N ALA A 181 -2.47 -28.89 12.16
CA ALA A 181 -1.85 -29.95 11.38
C ALA A 181 -0.35 -29.73 11.15
N LEU A 182 0.07 -28.48 10.89
CA LEU A 182 1.49 -28.14 10.75
C LEU A 182 2.27 -28.32 12.06
N LEU A 183 1.67 -27.93 13.20
CA LEU A 183 2.29 -28.09 14.52
C LEU A 183 2.39 -29.56 14.94
N ASP A 184 1.37 -30.37 14.66
CA ASP A 184 1.40 -31.79 14.96
C ASP A 184 2.45 -32.53 14.13
N ALA A 185 2.65 -32.14 12.87
CA ALA A 185 3.71 -32.68 12.01
C ALA A 185 5.14 -32.32 12.47
N LEU A 186 5.30 -31.36 13.39
CA LEU A 186 6.58 -31.00 13.98
C LEU A 186 6.87 -31.75 15.29
N LYS A 187 5.88 -32.43 15.87
CA LYS A 187 6.11 -33.23 17.07
C LYS A 187 6.98 -34.44 16.70
N PRO A 188 8.05 -34.73 17.46
CA PRO A 188 8.80 -35.96 17.25
C PRO A 188 7.88 -37.18 17.45
N PRO A 189 8.15 -38.33 16.81
CA PRO A 189 7.45 -39.56 17.14
C PRO A 189 7.57 -39.79 18.65
N GLY A 190 6.43 -40.00 19.31
CA GLY A 190 6.38 -40.21 20.75
C GLY A 190 7.24 -41.40 21.18
N PRO A 191 7.63 -41.47 22.47
CA PRO A 191 8.36 -42.60 23.03
C PRO A 191 7.57 -43.92 22.92
#